data_AF-A0A9D6U667-F1
#
_entry.id   AF-A0A9D6U667-F1
#
_cell.length_a   1.000
_cell.length_b   1.000
_cell.length_c   1.000
_cell.angle_alpha   90.00
_cell.angle_beta   90.00
_cell.angle_gamma   90.00
#
_symmetry.space_group_name_H-M   'P 1'
#
loop_
_entity.id
_entity.type
_entity.pdbx_description
1 polymer ?
#
loop_
_entity_poly.entity_id
_entity_poly.type
_entity_poly.pdbx_seq_one_letter_code
_entity_poly.pdbx_strand_id
1 'polypeptide(L)'
;MQREEINKQRKSLEEVHDSVDTIKHSGFWKKLFAFVGPAYLVSVGYMDPGNWATDIAGGSQFGYALVWVLIMSNLMALLLQSLSARLGLVRGLDLAQASKEAYHPVINFFNWILCEIAIAACDLAEVIGMAIGLQLLFGIPMLAGVSITVLDTILILFLQRYGMRKMEAFILALIATIGLAFIFEMVFAKPDGAELVKGFIPSIPNADALYIAIGIIGATVMPHNLYLHSALVQTRKFERSKEGIQSAIKFNFIDTAVALNIALFVNAAILILAAATFYNAGINNVTEIQDAHKLLEGILGTKFAPILFAVALIAAGQSSTLTGTLSGQIVMEGYLNIRLQPWLRRLITRMLAIIPAFITIVYFGESSTGKLLVLSQVILSLQLGFAVIPLIHFTSDKKKMGDFAIKPWVKIGAWITAGIIVSLNVKLVVDTIIEWTQTSTNVLPIYLVVIPIASAAGILLLYVAFSPFFQKIISRETKTPHAESKGLVIPANISFPSESRYKKIAVTVDFSSSDSRAVKEALEQGGRNAEYVLLHVVETAGALMMREDIDDHETTSDEASLKIYREQLKKLGVNAGIKLGYGNPKIAIPDLVREANADLLVMGAHGHKTLQDIAFGTTLEAVRHSLRIPVMIVR
;
A
#
# COMPACT_ATOMS: atom_id res chain seq x y z
N MET A 1 24.83 -20.74 -16.54
CA MET A 1 24.85 -19.40 -15.91
C MET A 1 24.09 -18.35 -16.73
N GLN A 2 23.00 -18.70 -17.43
CA GLN A 2 22.23 -17.76 -18.27
C GLN A 2 20.72 -18.07 -18.18
N ARG A 3 20.10 -17.83 -17.01
CA ARG A 3 18.64 -18.00 -16.86
C ARG A 3 17.97 -17.07 -15.84
N GLU A 4 18.62 -15.98 -15.41
CA GLU A 4 18.10 -15.10 -14.33
C GLU A 4 17.75 -13.66 -14.74
N GLU A 5 17.74 -13.31 -16.02
CA GLU A 5 17.44 -11.92 -16.45
C GLU A 5 16.00 -11.68 -16.91
N ILE A 6 15.03 -12.52 -16.52
CA ILE A 6 13.66 -12.46 -17.06
C ILE A 6 12.67 -11.97 -15.98
N ASN A 7 11.88 -10.93 -16.33
CA ASN A 7 10.77 -10.26 -15.61
C ASN A 7 11.12 -9.13 -14.62
N LYS A 8 11.28 -7.88 -15.12
CA LYS A 8 11.10 -6.70 -14.27
C LYS A 8 9.61 -6.34 -14.16
N GLN A 9 8.87 -7.06 -13.32
CA GLN A 9 7.68 -6.49 -12.68
C GLN A 9 8.10 -5.27 -11.85
N ARG A 10 7.27 -4.21 -11.83
CA ARG A 10 7.56 -3.01 -11.03
C ARG A 10 7.79 -3.38 -9.57
N LYS A 11 8.95 -2.99 -9.03
CA LYS A 11 9.34 -3.29 -7.65
C LYS A 11 8.55 -2.42 -6.67
N SER A 12 8.09 -3.02 -5.58
CA SER A 12 7.48 -2.28 -4.48
C SER A 12 8.51 -1.36 -3.83
N LEU A 13 8.09 -0.11 -3.52
CA LEU A 13 8.95 0.93 -2.94
C LEU A 13 10.29 1.09 -3.69
N GLU A 14 10.25 1.30 -5.00
CA GLU A 14 11.45 1.34 -5.86
C GLU A 14 12.55 2.28 -5.36
N GLU A 15 12.18 3.39 -4.71
CA GLU A 15 13.09 4.37 -4.10
C GLU A 15 14.01 3.78 -3.01
N VAL A 16 13.55 2.73 -2.32
CA VAL A 16 14.23 2.12 -1.16
C VAL A 16 14.38 0.60 -1.26
N HIS A 17 13.93 -0.01 -2.35
CA HIS A 17 14.04 -1.44 -2.62
C HIS A 17 15.51 -1.87 -2.69
N ASP A 18 15.88 -2.97 -2.01
CA ASP A 18 17.27 -3.44 -1.90
C ASP A 18 18.28 -2.39 -1.38
N SER A 19 17.83 -1.32 -0.72
CA SER A 19 18.69 -0.21 -0.27
C SER A 19 19.67 -0.57 0.86
N VAL A 20 19.35 -1.60 1.66
CA VAL A 20 20.19 -2.05 2.78
C VAL A 20 20.84 -3.39 2.45
N ASP A 21 22.16 -3.37 2.18
CA ASP A 21 22.95 -4.57 1.88
C ASP A 21 23.17 -5.43 3.12
N THR A 22 22.62 -6.65 3.12
CA THR A 22 22.80 -7.63 4.20
C THR A 22 23.82 -8.73 3.88
N ILE A 23 24.35 -8.75 2.65
CA ILE A 23 25.19 -9.84 2.11
C ILE A 23 26.62 -9.73 2.64
N LYS A 24 27.12 -8.50 2.85
CA LYS A 24 28.51 -8.23 3.28
C LYS A 24 28.79 -8.57 4.75
N HIS A 25 27.79 -8.93 5.55
CA HIS A 25 27.94 -9.11 6.99
C HIS A 25 28.11 -10.57 7.39
N SER A 26 29.33 -10.94 7.84
CA SER A 26 29.61 -12.25 8.44
C SER A 26 29.36 -12.26 9.95
N GLY A 27 28.59 -13.25 10.43
CA GLY A 27 28.28 -13.46 11.86
C GLY A 27 26.82 -13.14 12.23
N PHE A 28 26.24 -13.93 13.14
CA PHE A 28 24.81 -13.89 13.49
C PHE A 28 24.34 -12.49 13.92
N TRP A 29 25.03 -11.85 14.85
CA TRP A 29 24.66 -10.54 15.40
C TRP A 29 24.75 -9.42 14.36
N LYS A 30 25.85 -9.36 13.58
CA LYS A 30 26.01 -8.35 12.53
C LYS A 30 24.94 -8.49 11.45
N LYS A 31 24.60 -9.73 11.08
CA LYS A 31 23.51 -10.01 10.14
C LYS A 31 22.15 -9.63 10.73
N LEU A 32 21.88 -9.99 11.98
CA LEU A 32 20.66 -9.59 12.70
C LEU A 32 20.48 -8.06 12.68
N PHE A 33 21.51 -7.29 13.09
CA PHE A 33 21.46 -5.82 13.07
C PHE A 33 21.29 -5.22 11.67
N ALA A 34 21.64 -5.94 10.60
CA ALA A 34 21.38 -5.50 9.22
C ALA A 34 19.93 -5.76 8.79
N PHE A 35 19.30 -6.83 9.28
CA PHE A 35 17.90 -7.16 9.01
C PHE A 35 16.91 -6.40 9.90
N VAL A 36 17.34 -5.97 11.09
CA VAL A 36 16.54 -5.18 12.03
C VAL A 36 16.09 -3.86 11.40
N GLY A 37 14.80 -3.52 11.54
CA GLY A 37 14.25 -2.23 11.12
C GLY A 37 12.82 -2.31 10.57
N PRO A 38 12.54 -3.13 9.54
CA PRO A 38 11.23 -3.20 8.91
C PRO A 38 10.10 -3.51 9.91
N ALA A 39 10.32 -4.43 10.84
CA ALA A 39 9.30 -4.76 11.82
C ALA A 39 9.07 -3.66 12.86
N TYR A 40 10.07 -2.83 13.17
CA TYR A 40 9.90 -1.71 14.09
C TYR A 40 8.99 -0.65 13.48
N LEU A 41 9.15 -0.35 12.18
CA LEU A 41 8.22 0.51 11.44
C LEU A 41 6.79 -0.04 11.50
N VAL A 42 6.63 -1.36 11.39
CA VAL A 42 5.32 -2.01 11.47
C VAL A 42 4.75 -1.95 12.89
N SER A 43 5.57 -2.21 13.92
CA SER A 43 5.14 -2.27 15.32
C SER A 43 4.61 -0.93 15.85
N VAL A 44 5.02 0.18 15.26
CA VAL A 44 4.52 1.51 15.62
C VAL A 44 3.02 1.64 15.46
N GLY A 45 2.46 1.10 14.37
CA GLY A 45 1.01 1.17 14.17
C GLY A 45 0.24 0.44 15.28
N TYR A 46 0.88 -0.52 15.95
CA TYR A 46 0.31 -1.23 17.10
C TYR A 46 0.40 -0.45 18.42
N MET A 47 0.92 0.78 18.40
CA MET A 47 1.03 1.68 19.56
C MET A 47 0.29 3.00 19.32
N ASP A 48 -0.54 3.08 18.28
CA ASP A 48 -1.26 4.29 17.90
C ASP A 48 -2.34 4.67 18.95
N PRO A 49 -2.78 5.94 18.97
CA PRO A 49 -3.83 6.40 19.89
C PRO A 49 -5.16 5.63 19.80
N GLY A 50 -5.42 4.96 18.67
CA GLY A 50 -6.57 4.07 18.49
C GLY A 50 -6.61 2.93 19.51
N ASN A 51 -5.46 2.27 19.73
CA ASN A 51 -5.34 1.18 20.70
C ASN A 51 -5.51 1.65 22.16
N TRP A 52 -5.06 2.87 22.46
CA TRP A 52 -5.06 3.40 23.82
C TRP A 52 -6.46 3.53 24.38
N ALA A 53 -7.43 3.96 23.57
CA ALA A 53 -8.81 4.11 24.00
C ALA A 53 -9.40 2.76 24.46
N THR A 54 -9.13 1.67 23.73
CA THR A 54 -9.60 0.33 24.10
C THR A 54 -8.86 -0.25 25.30
N ASP A 55 -7.56 0.03 25.45
CA ASP A 55 -6.76 -0.46 26.57
C ASP A 55 -7.12 0.25 27.88
N ILE A 56 -7.30 1.57 27.83
CA ILE A 56 -7.74 2.38 28.97
C ILE A 56 -9.13 1.93 29.41
N ALA A 57 -10.09 1.80 28.47
CA ALA A 57 -11.43 1.36 28.79
C ALA A 57 -11.45 -0.07 29.35
N GLY A 58 -10.62 -0.97 28.80
CA GLY A 58 -10.49 -2.34 29.28
C GLY A 58 -9.95 -2.41 30.71
N GLY A 59 -8.89 -1.65 31.01
CA GLY A 59 -8.29 -1.59 32.33
C GLY A 59 -9.19 -0.91 33.36
N SER A 60 -9.83 0.20 32.99
CA SER A 60 -10.69 0.97 33.90
C SER A 60 -11.99 0.25 34.26
N GLN A 61 -12.58 -0.52 33.34
CA GLN A 61 -13.85 -1.20 33.56
C GLN A 61 -13.70 -2.63 34.10
N PHE A 62 -12.65 -3.35 33.68
CA PHE A 62 -12.51 -4.79 33.92
C PHE A 62 -11.22 -5.17 34.65
N GLY A 63 -10.46 -4.18 35.14
CA GLY A 63 -9.17 -4.41 35.78
C GLY A 63 -8.23 -5.17 34.85
N TYR A 64 -7.58 -6.22 35.37
CA TYR A 64 -6.64 -7.02 34.59
C TYR A 64 -7.30 -8.10 33.70
N ALA A 65 -8.63 -8.23 33.70
CA ALA A 65 -9.32 -9.35 33.07
C ALA A 65 -9.10 -9.47 31.55
N LEU A 66 -8.79 -8.35 30.86
CA LEU A 66 -8.58 -8.33 29.41
C LEU A 66 -7.11 -8.42 28.98
N VAL A 67 -6.16 -8.60 29.91
CA VAL A 67 -4.72 -8.77 29.57
C VAL A 67 -4.48 -9.97 28.65
N TRP A 68 -5.19 -11.09 28.87
CA TRP A 68 -5.08 -12.25 27.98
C TRP A 68 -5.52 -11.95 26.54
N VAL A 69 -6.47 -11.03 26.34
CA VAL A 69 -6.94 -10.60 25.00
C VAL A 69 -5.82 -9.91 24.25
N LEU A 70 -5.04 -9.04 24.91
CA LEU A 70 -3.86 -8.39 24.33
C LEU A 70 -2.82 -9.41 23.86
N ILE A 71 -2.54 -10.42 24.69
CA ILE A 71 -1.57 -11.48 24.36
C ILE A 71 -2.06 -12.30 23.17
N MET A 72 -3.33 -12.70 23.20
CA MET A 72 -3.95 -13.47 22.12
C MET A 72 -3.95 -12.67 20.81
N SER A 73 -4.31 -11.39 20.87
CA SER A 73 -4.28 -10.46 19.75
C SER A 73 -2.86 -10.28 19.19
N ASN A 74 -1.86 -10.15 20.05
CA ASN A 74 -0.45 -10.07 19.63
C ASN A 74 0.02 -11.37 18.95
N LEU A 75 -0.41 -12.54 19.42
CA LEU A 75 -0.11 -13.81 18.76
C LEU A 75 -0.73 -13.89 17.36
N MET A 76 -1.97 -13.41 17.20
CA MET A 76 -2.61 -13.28 15.89
C MET A 76 -1.84 -12.32 14.98
N ALA A 77 -1.46 -11.15 15.50
CA ALA A 77 -0.67 -10.17 14.78
C ALA A 77 0.67 -10.74 14.32
N LEU A 78 1.42 -11.40 15.21
CA LEU A 78 2.70 -12.02 14.91
C LEU A 78 2.59 -13.11 13.85
N LEU A 79 1.53 -13.92 13.91
CA LEU A 79 1.22 -14.90 12.88
C LEU A 79 1.00 -14.21 11.53
N LEU A 80 0.07 -13.27 11.43
CA LEU A 80 -0.29 -12.60 10.18
C LEU A 80 0.86 -11.77 9.61
N GLN A 81 1.61 -11.07 10.46
CA GLN A 81 2.78 -10.30 10.06
C GLN A 81 3.90 -11.20 9.54
N SER A 82 4.11 -12.38 10.15
CA SER A 82 5.07 -13.35 9.63
C SER A 82 4.67 -13.91 8.26
N LEU A 83 3.37 -14.01 7.96
CA LEU A 83 2.87 -14.39 6.65
C LEU A 83 3.10 -13.28 5.63
N SER A 84 2.79 -12.03 6.00
CA SER A 84 3.01 -10.84 5.17
C SER A 84 4.47 -10.69 4.78
N ALA A 85 5.38 -10.75 5.76
CA ALA A 85 6.80 -10.71 5.50
C ALA A 85 7.28 -11.87 4.62
N ARG A 86 6.77 -13.08 4.86
CA ARG A 86 7.11 -14.25 4.04
C ARG A 86 6.69 -14.06 2.58
N LEU A 87 5.51 -13.49 2.34
CA LEU A 87 5.05 -13.16 0.98
C LEU A 87 6.07 -12.23 0.29
N GLY A 88 6.41 -11.12 0.94
CA GLY A 88 7.38 -10.14 0.42
C GLY A 88 8.76 -10.74 0.15
N LEU A 89 9.30 -11.50 1.10
CA LEU A 89 10.63 -12.11 0.98
C LEU A 89 10.67 -13.20 -0.08
N VAL A 90 9.65 -14.03 -0.22
CA VAL A 90 9.65 -15.14 -1.19
C VAL A 90 9.31 -14.63 -2.59
N ARG A 91 8.18 -13.95 -2.74
CA ARG A 91 7.66 -13.53 -4.05
C ARG A 91 8.36 -12.29 -4.59
N GLY A 92 8.94 -11.44 -3.74
CA GLY A 92 9.42 -10.11 -4.16
C GLY A 92 8.28 -9.18 -4.58
N LEU A 93 7.06 -9.44 -4.09
CA LEU A 93 5.86 -8.66 -4.33
C LEU A 93 5.23 -8.29 -3.00
N ASP A 94 4.71 -7.08 -2.88
CA ASP A 94 3.86 -6.73 -1.75
C ASP A 94 2.45 -7.34 -1.89
N LEU A 95 1.67 -7.30 -0.81
CA LEU A 95 0.33 -7.88 -0.76
C LEU A 95 -0.64 -7.22 -1.75
N ALA A 96 -0.50 -5.94 -2.05
CA ALA A 96 -1.36 -5.24 -3.01
C ALA A 96 -1.01 -5.66 -4.44
N GLN A 97 0.28 -5.80 -4.78
CA GLN A 97 0.75 -6.35 -6.04
C GLN A 97 0.32 -7.81 -6.24
N ALA A 98 0.44 -8.64 -5.19
CA ALA A 98 -0.02 -10.03 -5.24
C ALA A 98 -1.54 -10.13 -5.43
N SER A 99 -2.30 -9.24 -4.79
CA SER A 99 -3.75 -9.12 -5.00
C SER A 99 -4.08 -8.69 -6.43
N LYS A 100 -3.33 -7.72 -6.96
CA LYS A 100 -3.47 -7.26 -8.34
C LYS A 100 -3.27 -8.37 -9.36
N GLU A 101 -2.28 -9.23 -9.15
CA GLU A 101 -2.00 -10.39 -9.98
C GLU A 101 -3.15 -11.43 -9.92
N ALA A 102 -3.85 -11.52 -8.79
CA ALA A 102 -4.85 -12.56 -8.53
C ALA A 102 -6.29 -12.18 -8.92
N TYR A 103 -6.65 -10.90 -8.86
CA TYR A 103 -8.04 -10.45 -9.00
C TYR A 103 -8.30 -9.62 -10.27
N HIS A 104 -9.57 -9.53 -10.67
CA HIS A 104 -9.98 -8.67 -11.79
C HIS A 104 -9.74 -7.17 -11.46
N PRO A 105 -9.37 -6.31 -12.43
CA PRO A 105 -9.12 -4.88 -12.18
C PRO A 105 -10.22 -4.14 -11.41
N VAL A 106 -11.48 -4.51 -11.63
CA VAL A 106 -12.63 -3.95 -10.89
C VAL A 106 -12.57 -4.30 -9.40
N ILE A 107 -12.25 -5.55 -9.06
CA ILE A 107 -12.11 -6.01 -7.66
C ILE A 107 -10.92 -5.33 -7.01
N ASN A 108 -9.80 -5.22 -7.73
CA ASN A 108 -8.62 -4.49 -7.26
C ASN A 108 -8.90 -3.02 -7.01
N PHE A 109 -9.70 -2.38 -7.86
CA PHE A 109 -10.12 -0.99 -7.67
C PHE A 109 -10.96 -0.81 -6.40
N PHE A 110 -11.93 -1.69 -6.15
CA PHE A 110 -12.72 -1.64 -4.91
C PHE A 110 -11.88 -1.96 -3.67
N ASN A 111 -10.99 -2.95 -3.73
CA ASN A 111 -10.05 -3.25 -2.64
C ASN A 111 -9.12 -2.06 -2.36
N TRP A 112 -8.68 -1.34 -3.39
CA TRP A 112 -7.92 -0.11 -3.25
C TRP A 112 -8.73 0.97 -2.53
N ILE A 113 -9.98 1.23 -2.96
CA ILE A 113 -10.86 2.22 -2.29
C ILE A 113 -11.04 1.89 -0.81
N LEU A 114 -11.36 0.63 -0.48
CA LEU A 114 -11.56 0.24 0.91
C LEU A 114 -10.27 0.41 1.74
N CYS A 115 -9.11 0.10 1.15
CA CYS A 115 -7.84 0.28 1.80
C CYS A 115 -7.48 1.76 2.00
N GLU A 116 -7.76 2.63 1.03
CA GLU A 116 -7.57 4.08 1.16
C GLU A 116 -8.43 4.68 2.27
N ILE A 117 -9.70 4.28 2.32
CA ILE A 117 -10.64 4.72 3.36
C ILE A 117 -10.14 4.25 4.74
N ALA A 118 -9.65 3.02 4.85
CA ALA A 118 -9.09 2.49 6.09
C ALA A 118 -7.81 3.22 6.52
N ILE A 119 -6.93 3.58 5.58
CA ILE A 119 -5.72 4.37 5.87
C ILE A 119 -6.10 5.79 6.31
N ALA A 120 -7.09 6.42 5.67
CA ALA A 120 -7.59 7.73 6.08
C ALA A 120 -8.25 7.68 7.48
N ALA A 121 -8.96 6.60 7.81
CA ALA A 121 -9.51 6.39 9.15
C ALA A 121 -8.40 6.20 10.21
N CYS A 122 -7.33 5.46 9.88
CA CYS A 122 -6.15 5.39 10.75
C CYS A 122 -5.52 6.78 10.97
N ASP A 123 -5.30 7.53 9.89
CA ASP A 123 -4.72 8.88 9.96
C ASP A 123 -5.63 9.84 10.75
N LEU A 124 -6.95 9.65 10.74
CA LEU A 124 -7.90 10.38 11.59
C LEU A 124 -7.66 10.12 13.09
N ALA A 125 -7.46 8.85 13.49
CA ALA A 125 -7.16 8.51 14.88
C ALA A 125 -5.82 9.14 15.33
N GLU A 126 -4.83 9.19 14.45
CA GLU A 126 -3.54 9.83 14.71
C GLU A 126 -3.65 11.34 14.88
N VAL A 127 -4.39 12.00 13.99
CA VAL A 127 -4.64 13.45 14.05
C VAL A 127 -5.32 13.81 15.35
N ILE A 128 -6.38 13.08 15.71
CA ILE A 128 -7.13 13.32 16.95
C ILE A 128 -6.24 13.05 18.16
N GLY A 129 -5.53 11.93 18.21
CA GLY A 129 -4.64 11.60 19.32
C GLY A 129 -3.51 12.62 19.51
N MET A 130 -2.86 13.05 18.42
CA MET A 130 -1.84 14.09 18.50
C MET A 130 -2.43 15.43 18.94
N ALA A 131 -3.59 15.82 18.43
CA ALA A 131 -4.27 17.05 18.83
C ALA A 131 -4.66 17.03 20.31
N ILE A 132 -5.16 15.90 20.81
CA ILE A 132 -5.40 15.68 22.24
C ILE A 132 -4.09 15.83 23.03
N GLY A 133 -3.01 15.18 22.61
CA GLY A 133 -1.71 15.31 23.29
C GLY A 133 -1.21 16.75 23.36
N LEU A 134 -1.34 17.51 22.27
CA LEU A 134 -1.00 18.94 22.22
C LEU A 134 -1.91 19.78 23.14
N GLN A 135 -3.21 19.48 23.18
CA GLN A 135 -4.16 20.15 24.06
C GLN A 135 -3.82 19.90 25.53
N LEU A 136 -3.51 18.66 25.89
CA LEU A 136 -3.19 18.26 27.25
C LEU A 136 -1.85 18.84 27.74
N LEU A 137 -0.83 18.88 26.87
CA LEU A 137 0.51 19.34 27.23
C LEU A 137 0.66 20.86 27.21
N PHE A 138 0.08 21.54 26.22
CA PHE A 138 0.30 22.97 25.97
C PHE A 138 -0.95 23.83 26.15
N GLY A 139 -2.12 23.23 26.43
CA GLY A 139 -3.38 23.96 26.50
C GLY A 139 -3.88 24.49 25.16
N ILE A 140 -3.39 23.95 24.04
CA ILE A 140 -3.76 24.39 22.69
C ILE A 140 -5.20 23.94 22.39
N PRO A 141 -6.09 24.82 21.88
CA PRO A 141 -7.45 24.42 21.49
C PRO A 141 -7.47 23.29 20.47
N MET A 142 -8.46 22.38 20.52
CA MET A 142 -8.49 21.17 19.69
C MET A 142 -8.38 21.47 18.19
N LEU A 143 -9.14 22.47 17.69
CA LEU A 143 -9.08 22.87 16.28
C LEU A 143 -7.68 23.37 15.85
N ALA A 144 -7.00 24.09 16.72
CA ALA A 144 -5.62 24.53 16.47
C ALA A 144 -4.65 23.34 16.51
N GLY A 145 -4.83 22.41 17.47
CA GLY A 145 -4.07 21.16 17.55
C GLY A 145 -4.18 20.33 16.26
N VAL A 146 -5.41 20.09 15.78
CA VAL A 146 -5.69 19.41 14.50
C VAL A 146 -5.01 20.14 13.34
N SER A 147 -5.07 21.47 13.29
CA SER A 147 -4.44 22.27 12.22
C SER A 147 -2.91 22.17 12.23
N ILE A 148 -2.29 22.15 13.42
CA ILE A 148 -0.84 21.99 13.58
C ILE A 148 -0.37 20.64 13.02
N THR A 149 -1.19 19.60 13.11
CA THR A 149 -0.81 18.27 12.59
C THR A 149 -0.54 18.27 11.09
N VAL A 150 -1.05 19.24 10.31
CA VAL A 150 -0.69 19.37 8.88
C VAL A 150 0.82 19.57 8.68
N LEU A 151 1.49 20.18 9.64
CA LEU A 151 2.93 20.45 9.56
C LEU A 151 3.78 19.16 9.61
N ASP A 152 3.22 18.03 10.03
CA ASP A 152 3.94 16.75 9.97
C ASP A 152 4.27 16.30 8.55
N THR A 153 3.54 16.81 7.55
CA THR A 153 3.86 16.60 6.12
C THR A 153 5.26 17.09 5.80
N ILE A 154 5.66 18.24 6.38
CA ILE A 154 6.99 18.83 6.23
C ILE A 154 8.03 17.96 6.95
N LEU A 155 7.69 17.44 8.13
CA LEU A 155 8.57 16.56 8.90
C LEU A 155 8.88 15.27 8.13
N ILE A 156 7.86 14.63 7.52
CA ILE A 156 8.05 13.42 6.72
C ILE A 156 9.00 13.69 5.56
N LEU A 157 8.81 14.80 4.83
CA LEU A 157 9.66 15.15 3.69
C LEU A 157 11.10 15.41 4.10
N PHE A 158 11.28 16.07 5.24
CA PHE A 158 12.60 16.28 5.82
C PHE A 158 13.27 14.94 6.15
N LEU A 159 12.54 14.00 6.77
CA LEU A 159 13.06 12.68 7.13
C LEU A 159 13.37 11.80 5.91
N GLN A 160 12.53 11.84 4.87
CA GLN A 160 12.75 11.06 3.64
C GLN A 160 14.06 11.41 2.94
N ARG A 161 14.49 12.68 2.99
CA ARG A 161 15.78 13.13 2.42
C ARG A 161 16.99 12.40 3.03
N TYR A 162 16.86 11.86 4.24
CA TYR A 162 17.94 11.25 4.99
C TYR A 162 18.07 9.73 4.83
N GLY A 163 17.13 9.09 4.12
CA GLY A 163 17.13 7.64 3.85
C GLY A 163 16.59 6.75 4.97
N MET A 164 16.38 5.47 4.67
CA MET A 164 15.65 4.51 5.54
C MET A 164 16.27 4.33 6.93
N ARG A 165 17.59 4.21 7.05
CA ARG A 165 18.27 3.99 8.34
C ARG A 165 18.01 5.11 9.35
N LYS A 166 17.98 6.37 8.89
CA LYS A 166 17.72 7.52 9.75
C LYS A 166 16.24 7.63 10.11
N MET A 167 15.34 7.26 9.20
CA MET A 167 13.91 7.15 9.48
C MET A 167 13.63 6.04 10.51
N GLU A 168 14.24 4.86 10.36
CA GLU A 168 14.19 3.76 11.34
C GLU A 168 14.68 4.22 12.73
N ALA A 169 15.80 4.94 12.80
CA ALA A 169 16.34 5.47 14.06
C ALA A 169 15.43 6.51 14.71
N PHE A 170 14.82 7.41 13.93
CA PHE A 170 13.85 8.38 14.43
C PHE A 170 12.62 7.68 15.03
N ILE A 171 12.08 6.68 14.33
CA ILE A 171 10.96 5.89 14.81
C ILE A 171 11.31 5.14 16.09
N LEU A 172 12.49 4.52 16.16
CA LEU A 172 12.96 3.85 17.37
C LEU A 172 13.05 4.81 18.56
N ALA A 173 13.43 6.06 18.34
CA ALA A 173 13.43 7.09 19.39
C ALA A 173 12.01 7.43 19.89
N LEU A 174 11.02 7.48 18.99
CA LEU A 174 9.61 7.66 19.36
C LEU A 174 9.09 6.46 20.17
N ILE A 175 9.34 5.22 19.71
CA ILE A 175 8.97 3.99 20.45
C ILE A 175 9.62 3.98 21.84
N ALA A 176 10.91 4.32 21.93
CA ALA A 176 11.60 4.38 23.20
C ALA A 176 11.01 5.45 24.13
N THR A 177 10.58 6.59 23.58
CA THR A 177 9.90 7.65 24.35
C THR A 177 8.59 7.16 24.94
N ILE A 178 7.75 6.49 24.13
CA ILE A 178 6.47 5.91 24.57
C ILE A 178 6.72 4.84 25.65
N GLY A 179 7.64 3.90 25.38
CA GLY A 179 7.95 2.82 26.31
C GLY A 179 8.51 3.33 27.63
N LEU A 180 9.42 4.30 27.62
CA LEU A 180 9.96 4.90 28.84
C LEU A 180 8.90 5.64 29.64
N ALA A 181 8.01 6.40 28.99
CA ALA A 181 6.91 7.09 29.65
C ALA A 181 6.03 6.11 30.44
N PHE A 182 5.56 5.03 29.79
CA PHE A 182 4.72 4.04 30.46
C PHE A 182 5.46 3.19 31.49
N ILE A 183 6.78 2.96 31.34
CA ILE A 183 7.58 2.34 32.40
C ILE A 183 7.57 3.22 33.65
N PHE A 184 7.76 4.54 33.53
CA PHE A 184 7.69 5.45 34.68
C PHE A 184 6.29 5.51 35.28
N GLU A 185 5.25 5.55 34.46
CA GLU A 185 3.86 5.54 34.96
C GLU A 185 3.53 4.27 35.73
N MET A 186 4.01 3.11 35.26
CA MET A 186 3.86 1.84 35.96
C MET A 186 4.59 1.82 37.32
N VAL A 187 5.76 2.46 37.42
CA VAL A 187 6.48 2.63 38.70
C VAL A 187 5.67 3.49 39.67
N PHE A 188 4.99 4.53 39.18
CA PHE A 188 4.12 5.36 40.01
C PHE A 188 2.83 4.62 40.42
N ALA A 189 2.24 3.85 39.52
CA ALA A 189 0.97 3.14 39.73
C ALA A 189 1.08 1.95 40.70
N LYS A 190 2.26 1.31 40.80
CA LYS A 190 2.51 0.17 41.70
C LYS A 190 1.44 -0.94 41.58
N PRO A 191 1.27 -1.54 40.39
CA PRO A 191 0.25 -2.58 40.18
C PRO A 191 0.49 -3.82 41.05
N ASP A 192 -0.59 -4.45 41.49
CA ASP A 192 -0.53 -5.73 42.20
C ASP A 192 -0.14 -6.87 41.23
N GLY A 193 1.08 -7.38 41.40
CA GLY A 193 1.60 -8.48 40.58
C GLY A 193 0.82 -9.79 40.71
N ALA A 194 0.23 -10.08 41.87
CA ALA A 194 -0.54 -11.31 42.09
C ALA A 194 -1.88 -11.28 41.37
N GLU A 195 -2.55 -10.12 41.34
CA GLU A 195 -3.77 -9.93 40.56
C GLU A 195 -3.49 -9.87 39.06
N LEU A 196 -2.40 -9.22 38.66
CA LEU A 196 -1.97 -9.17 37.26
C LEU A 196 -1.82 -10.57 36.65
N VAL A 197 -1.24 -11.52 37.40
CA VAL A 197 -1.07 -12.92 36.94
C VAL A 197 -2.42 -13.58 36.64
N LYS A 198 -3.50 -13.22 37.36
CA LYS A 198 -4.85 -13.73 37.07
C LYS A 198 -5.39 -13.20 35.75
N GLY A 199 -4.98 -12.01 35.32
CA GLY A 199 -5.35 -11.41 34.04
C GLY A 199 -4.88 -12.20 32.80
N PHE A 200 -3.89 -13.08 32.96
CA PHE A 200 -3.45 -13.98 31.90
C PHE A 200 -4.40 -15.17 31.69
N ILE A 201 -5.32 -15.43 32.62
CA ILE A 201 -6.31 -16.49 32.51
C ILE A 201 -7.49 -15.99 31.67
N PRO A 202 -7.85 -16.68 30.57
CA PRO A 202 -8.97 -16.26 29.72
C PRO A 202 -10.28 -16.10 30.49
N SER A 203 -10.82 -14.89 30.49
CA SER A 203 -12.13 -14.56 31.05
C SER A 203 -12.79 -13.41 30.28
N ILE A 204 -14.11 -13.50 30.09
CA ILE A 204 -14.94 -12.44 29.51
C ILE A 204 -16.16 -12.28 30.44
N PRO A 205 -16.13 -11.33 31.38
CA PRO A 205 -17.15 -11.24 32.43
C PRO A 205 -18.57 -10.96 31.93
N ASN A 206 -18.73 -10.12 30.91
CA ASN A 206 -20.02 -9.67 30.40
C ASN A 206 -19.95 -9.26 28.92
N ALA A 207 -21.07 -8.78 28.37
CA ALA A 207 -21.17 -8.34 26.97
C ALA A 207 -20.31 -7.10 26.67
N ASP A 208 -20.17 -6.18 27.63
CA ASP A 208 -19.35 -4.98 27.49
C ASP A 208 -17.85 -5.34 27.40
N ALA A 209 -17.39 -6.29 28.21
CA ALA A 209 -16.05 -6.84 28.13
C ALA A 209 -15.79 -7.51 26.78
N LEU A 210 -16.79 -8.19 26.22
CA LEU A 210 -16.69 -8.76 24.88
C LEU A 210 -16.58 -7.64 23.81
N TYR A 211 -17.31 -6.54 23.96
CA TYR A 211 -17.22 -5.40 23.06
C TYR A 211 -15.83 -4.75 23.09
N ILE A 212 -15.28 -4.51 24.28
CA ILE A 212 -13.91 -4.00 24.43
C ILE A 212 -12.89 -5.00 23.88
N ALA A 213 -13.05 -6.30 24.15
CA ALA A 213 -12.16 -7.33 23.61
C ALA A 213 -12.15 -7.35 22.07
N ILE A 214 -13.31 -7.15 21.43
CA ILE A 214 -13.41 -6.99 19.98
C ILE A 214 -12.64 -5.75 19.52
N GLY A 215 -12.80 -4.63 20.23
CA GLY A 215 -12.05 -3.40 20.00
C GLY A 215 -10.54 -3.61 20.06
N ILE A 216 -10.04 -4.26 21.13
CA ILE A 216 -8.62 -4.59 21.30
C ILE A 216 -8.09 -5.41 20.12
N ILE A 217 -8.81 -6.48 19.72
CA ILE A 217 -8.40 -7.34 18.61
C ILE A 217 -8.38 -6.57 17.29
N GLY A 218 -9.42 -5.79 17.02
CA GLY A 218 -9.56 -5.01 15.79
C GLY A 218 -8.52 -3.90 15.66
N ALA A 219 -8.22 -3.22 16.77
CA ALA A 219 -7.24 -2.14 16.81
C ALA A 219 -5.80 -2.68 16.71
N THR A 220 -5.52 -3.83 17.35
CA THR A 220 -4.20 -4.46 17.25
C THR A 220 -3.92 -4.90 15.82
N VAL A 221 -4.81 -5.66 15.17
CA VAL A 221 -4.49 -6.21 13.84
C VAL A 221 -4.85 -5.21 12.74
N MET A 222 -3.94 -4.30 12.42
CA MET A 222 -4.18 -3.29 11.38
C MET A 222 -3.96 -3.85 9.95
N PRO A 223 -4.90 -3.66 9.00
CA PRO A 223 -4.74 -4.15 7.63
C PRO A 223 -3.60 -3.49 6.87
N HIS A 224 -3.47 -2.16 6.97
CA HIS A 224 -2.45 -1.41 6.22
C HIS A 224 -1.04 -1.87 6.60
N ASN A 225 -0.82 -2.28 7.85
CA ASN A 225 0.43 -2.86 8.31
C ASN A 225 0.77 -4.19 7.64
N LEU A 226 -0.21 -4.98 7.20
CA LEU A 226 0.05 -6.19 6.41
C LEU A 226 0.57 -5.84 5.01
N TYR A 227 0.07 -4.78 4.39
CA TYR A 227 0.64 -4.28 3.12
C TYR A 227 2.04 -3.70 3.34
N LEU A 228 2.17 -2.85 4.36
CA LEU A 228 3.43 -2.21 4.74
C LEU A 228 4.55 -3.22 4.95
N HIS A 229 4.31 -4.23 5.79
CA HIS A 229 5.34 -5.19 6.14
C HIS A 229 5.79 -6.01 4.92
N SER A 230 4.86 -6.43 4.07
CA SER A 230 5.18 -7.17 2.85
C SER A 230 6.07 -6.38 1.87
N ALA A 231 6.01 -5.04 1.90
CA ALA A 231 6.88 -4.18 1.11
C ALA A 231 8.20 -3.86 1.82
N LEU A 232 8.16 -3.49 3.11
CA LEU A 232 9.35 -3.05 3.84
C LEU A 232 10.42 -4.13 3.98
N VAL A 233 10.03 -5.41 4.05
CA VAL A 233 11.01 -6.51 4.07
C VAL A 233 11.84 -6.60 2.80
N GLN A 234 11.36 -6.03 1.69
CA GLN A 234 12.06 -5.97 0.40
C GLN A 234 13.10 -4.84 0.34
N THR A 235 13.19 -3.99 1.36
CA THR A 235 14.28 -2.99 1.47
C THR A 235 15.63 -3.63 1.81
N ARG A 236 15.60 -4.87 2.33
CA ARG A 236 16.80 -5.64 2.66
C ARG A 236 17.23 -6.43 1.44
N LYS A 237 18.44 -6.17 0.95
CA LYS A 237 19.06 -6.95 -0.11
C LYS A 237 19.62 -8.24 0.46
N PHE A 238 19.19 -9.38 -0.06
CA PHE A 238 19.68 -10.71 0.30
C PHE A 238 19.78 -11.62 -0.93
N GLU A 239 20.51 -12.72 -0.80
CA GLU A 239 20.69 -13.68 -1.88
C GLU A 239 19.38 -14.42 -2.18
N ARG A 240 18.98 -14.49 -3.45
CA ARG A 240 17.72 -15.16 -3.89
C ARG A 240 17.85 -16.69 -3.99
N SER A 241 18.93 -17.26 -3.46
CA SER A 241 19.07 -18.70 -3.27
C SER A 241 18.14 -19.23 -2.17
N LYS A 242 17.91 -20.55 -2.14
CA LYS A 242 17.04 -21.18 -1.15
C LYS A 242 17.51 -20.91 0.28
N GLU A 243 18.81 -21.02 0.50
CA GLU A 243 19.47 -20.77 1.79
C GLU A 243 19.37 -19.28 2.17
N GLY A 244 19.53 -18.38 1.19
CA GLY A 244 19.38 -16.93 1.39
C GLY A 244 17.96 -16.53 1.82
N ILE A 245 16.93 -17.03 1.13
CA ILE A 245 15.53 -16.80 1.48
C ILE A 245 15.19 -17.39 2.86
N GLN A 246 15.64 -18.62 3.17
CA GLN A 246 15.44 -19.23 4.49
C GLN A 246 16.07 -18.38 5.61
N SER A 247 17.29 -17.90 5.37
CA SER A 247 17.98 -17.01 6.31
C SER A 247 17.21 -15.70 6.50
N ALA A 248 16.72 -15.08 5.42
CA ALA A 248 15.96 -13.84 5.49
C ALA A 248 14.66 -14.01 6.28
N ILE A 249 13.91 -15.10 6.03
CA ILE A 249 12.68 -15.44 6.78
C ILE A 249 12.99 -15.60 8.28
N LYS A 250 14.10 -16.29 8.63
CA LYS A 250 14.49 -16.49 10.03
C LYS A 250 14.80 -15.18 10.75
N PHE A 251 15.60 -14.30 10.13
CA PHE A 251 15.96 -13.02 10.75
C PHE A 251 14.78 -12.06 10.83
N ASN A 252 13.94 -12.01 9.79
CA ASN A 252 12.74 -11.20 9.82
C ASN A 252 11.73 -11.71 10.86
N PHE A 253 11.61 -13.02 11.08
CA PHE A 253 10.77 -13.54 12.16
C PHE A 253 11.25 -13.06 13.54
N ILE A 254 12.57 -13.03 13.78
CA ILE A 254 13.13 -12.49 15.03
C ILE A 254 12.85 -10.99 15.14
N ASP A 255 13.09 -10.21 14.07
CA ASP A 255 12.79 -8.77 14.01
C ASP A 255 11.32 -8.50 14.36
N THR A 256 10.41 -9.24 13.72
CA THR A 256 8.95 -9.17 13.93
C THR A 256 8.56 -9.54 15.34
N ALA A 257 9.10 -10.64 15.87
CA ALA A 257 8.77 -11.10 17.21
C ALA A 257 9.21 -10.10 18.27
N VAL A 258 10.42 -9.55 18.16
CA VAL A 258 10.91 -8.56 19.11
C VAL A 258 10.08 -7.27 19.03
N ALA A 259 9.88 -6.73 17.83
CA ALA A 259 9.16 -5.46 17.65
C ALA A 259 7.70 -5.53 18.12
N LEU A 260 6.96 -6.59 17.77
CA LEU A 260 5.57 -6.74 18.20
C LEU A 260 5.43 -7.04 19.70
N ASN A 261 6.40 -7.73 20.32
CA ASN A 261 6.37 -7.88 21.78
C ASN A 261 6.63 -6.56 22.51
N ILE A 262 7.44 -5.66 21.96
CA ILE A 262 7.57 -4.29 22.49
C ILE A 262 6.21 -3.56 22.43
N ALA A 263 5.47 -3.69 21.32
CA ALA A 263 4.11 -3.16 21.21
C ALA A 263 3.15 -3.76 22.23
N LEU A 264 3.19 -5.09 22.42
CA LEU A 264 2.41 -5.76 23.46
C LEU A 264 2.71 -5.19 24.85
N PHE A 265 3.98 -4.95 25.20
CA PHE A 265 4.33 -4.39 26.50
C PHE A 265 3.81 -2.97 26.70
N VAL A 266 3.79 -2.15 25.65
CA VAL A 266 3.20 -0.80 25.70
C VAL A 266 1.68 -0.88 25.94
N ASN A 267 0.96 -1.66 25.13
CA ASN A 267 -0.49 -1.82 25.27
C ASN A 267 -0.88 -2.45 26.63
N ALA A 268 -0.11 -3.45 27.06
CA ALA A 268 -0.28 -4.03 28.40
C ALA A 268 -0.01 -3.00 29.50
N ALA A 269 1.02 -2.15 29.37
CA ALA A 269 1.29 -1.11 30.36
C ALA A 269 0.15 -0.09 30.45
N ILE A 270 -0.47 0.29 29.33
CA ILE A 270 -1.64 1.18 29.30
C ILE A 270 -2.82 0.56 30.05
N LEU A 271 -3.16 -0.69 29.73
CA LEU A 271 -4.26 -1.41 30.38
C LEU A 271 -4.00 -1.60 31.87
N ILE A 272 -2.79 -2.05 32.24
CA ILE A 272 -2.41 -2.28 33.63
C ILE A 272 -2.37 -0.98 34.43
N LEU A 273 -1.90 0.11 33.83
CA LEU A 273 -1.96 1.44 34.43
C LEU A 273 -3.41 1.80 34.74
N ALA A 274 -4.31 1.73 33.75
CA ALA A 274 -5.72 2.07 33.91
C ALA A 274 -6.42 1.20 34.98
N ALA A 275 -6.07 -0.09 35.06
CA ALA A 275 -6.56 -1.00 36.10
C ALA A 275 -6.03 -0.62 37.49
N ALA A 276 -4.72 -0.38 37.60
CA ALA A 276 -4.08 -0.08 38.88
C ALA A 276 -4.50 1.27 39.45
N THR A 277 -4.81 2.26 38.59
CA THR A 277 -5.19 3.61 39.00
C THR A 277 -6.69 3.81 39.09
N PHE A 278 -7.45 3.49 38.04
CA PHE A 278 -8.87 3.87 37.94
C PHE A 278 -9.78 2.80 38.52
N TYR A 279 -9.60 1.54 38.12
CA TYR A 279 -10.44 0.43 38.60
C TYR A 279 -10.30 0.25 40.11
N ASN A 280 -9.06 0.26 40.63
CA ASN A 280 -8.80 0.15 42.07
C ASN A 280 -9.31 1.35 42.88
N ALA A 281 -9.41 2.53 42.27
CA ALA A 281 -10.02 3.72 42.88
C ALA A 281 -11.56 3.71 42.80
N GLY A 282 -12.17 2.68 42.18
CA GLY A 282 -13.61 2.58 41.94
C GLY A 282 -14.13 3.51 40.83
N ILE A 283 -13.24 4.05 40.00
CA ILE A 283 -13.57 4.95 38.89
C ILE A 283 -13.66 4.12 37.60
N ASN A 284 -14.80 3.46 37.41
CA ASN A 284 -14.94 2.46 36.35
C ASN A 284 -15.41 3.03 35.00
N ASN A 285 -15.64 4.33 34.88
CA ASN A 285 -16.21 4.96 33.68
C ASN A 285 -15.19 5.79 32.88
N VAL A 286 -13.90 5.46 32.96
CA VAL A 286 -12.85 6.15 32.20
C VAL A 286 -12.70 5.51 30.83
N THR A 287 -13.32 6.09 29.82
CA THR A 287 -13.26 5.61 28.42
C THR A 287 -12.51 6.58 27.50
N GLU A 288 -12.42 7.86 27.86
CA GLU A 288 -11.75 8.88 27.07
C GLU A 288 -10.30 9.11 27.52
N ILE A 289 -9.43 9.36 26.54
CA ILE A 289 -7.99 9.62 26.76
C ILE A 289 -7.79 10.89 27.61
N GLN A 290 -8.61 11.90 27.38
CA GLN A 290 -8.57 13.17 28.11
C GLN A 290 -8.89 12.98 29.59
N ASP A 291 -9.86 12.12 29.90
CA ASP A 291 -10.29 11.85 31.27
C ASP A 291 -9.26 11.03 32.02
N ALA A 292 -8.66 10.04 31.37
CA ALA A 292 -7.52 9.31 31.92
C ALA A 292 -6.40 10.29 32.33
N HIS A 293 -5.96 11.16 31.42
CA HIS A 293 -4.91 12.15 31.71
C HIS A 293 -5.25 13.05 32.92
N LYS A 294 -6.47 13.60 32.98
CA LYS A 294 -6.89 14.50 34.08
C LYS A 294 -6.86 13.81 35.44
N LEU A 295 -7.18 12.52 35.47
CA LEU A 295 -7.26 11.74 36.71
C LEU A 295 -5.89 11.24 37.19
N LEU A 296 -4.90 11.10 36.29
CA LEU A 296 -3.57 10.59 36.64
C LEU A 296 -2.88 11.42 37.73
N GLU A 297 -2.92 12.76 37.65
CA GLU A 297 -2.24 13.62 38.65
C GLU A 297 -2.76 13.37 40.06
N GLY A 298 -4.09 13.33 40.22
CA GLY A 298 -4.73 13.18 41.53
C GLY A 298 -4.53 11.79 42.13
N ILE A 299 -4.55 10.75 41.31
CA ILE A 299 -4.45 9.35 41.77
C ILE A 299 -3.00 8.97 42.04
N LEU A 300 -2.07 9.35 41.15
CA LEU A 300 -0.66 9.01 41.28
C LEU A 300 0.12 10.00 42.16
N GLY A 301 -0.47 11.13 42.51
CA GLY A 301 0.12 12.14 43.39
C GLY A 301 1.34 12.85 42.78
N THR A 302 1.48 12.83 41.45
CA THR A 302 2.63 13.40 40.74
C THR A 302 2.21 14.11 39.46
N LYS A 303 2.79 15.29 39.24
CA LYS A 303 2.62 16.07 37.99
C LYS A 303 3.33 15.45 36.80
N PHE A 304 4.28 14.54 37.04
CA PHE A 304 5.03 13.90 35.96
C PHE A 304 4.21 12.90 35.17
N ALA A 305 3.26 12.20 35.80
CA ALA A 305 2.43 11.20 35.12
C ALA A 305 1.61 11.77 33.94
N PRO A 306 0.76 12.81 34.13
CA PRO A 306 0.03 13.39 33.00
C PRO A 306 0.95 13.96 31.91
N ILE A 307 2.09 14.56 32.28
CA ILE A 307 3.06 15.09 31.31
C ILE A 307 3.65 13.97 30.45
N LEU A 308 4.10 12.88 31.08
CA LEU A 308 4.65 11.72 30.38
C LEU A 308 3.61 11.08 29.46
N PHE A 309 2.37 10.95 29.94
CA PHE A 309 1.24 10.47 29.16
C PHE A 309 1.00 11.31 27.90
N ALA A 310 0.94 12.64 28.04
CA ALA A 310 0.74 13.55 26.91
C ALA A 310 1.91 13.54 25.91
N VAL A 311 3.16 13.46 26.40
CA VAL A 311 4.36 13.33 25.55
C VAL A 311 4.34 12.02 24.77
N ALA A 312 4.00 10.91 25.43
CA ALA A 312 3.86 9.60 24.79
C ALA A 312 2.74 9.61 23.73
N LEU A 313 1.62 10.29 23.99
CA LEU A 313 0.51 10.40 23.05
C LEU A 313 0.90 11.18 21.78
N ILE A 314 1.65 12.27 21.92
CA ILE A 314 2.22 13.02 20.79
C ILE A 314 3.20 12.14 20.00
N ALA A 315 4.09 11.42 20.70
CA ALA A 315 5.05 10.52 20.07
C ALA A 315 4.35 9.39 19.29
N ALA A 316 3.29 8.81 19.85
CA ALA A 316 2.46 7.79 19.20
C ALA A 316 1.83 8.32 17.91
N GLY A 317 1.14 9.48 17.97
CA GLY A 317 0.54 10.11 16.78
C GLY A 317 1.56 10.43 15.68
N GLN A 318 2.75 10.94 16.05
CA GLN A 318 3.83 11.23 15.10
C GLN A 318 4.41 9.98 14.44
N SER A 319 4.53 8.89 15.19
CA SER A 319 5.14 7.67 14.71
C SER A 319 4.28 6.98 13.64
N SER A 320 2.96 6.89 13.83
CA SER A 320 2.03 6.23 12.90
C SER A 320 1.84 6.99 11.58
N THR A 321 2.12 8.28 11.58
CA THR A 321 2.04 9.12 10.38
C THR A 321 2.98 8.69 9.24
N LEU A 322 4.16 8.18 9.59
CA LEU A 322 5.11 7.63 8.62
C LEU A 322 4.59 6.33 7.99
N THR A 323 3.98 5.46 8.80
CA THR A 323 3.49 4.15 8.36
C THR A 323 2.27 4.30 7.46
N GLY A 324 1.34 5.22 7.78
CA GLY A 324 0.18 5.52 6.93
C GLY A 324 0.57 6.01 5.54
N THR A 325 1.59 6.89 5.45
CA THR A 325 2.08 7.43 4.18
C THR A 325 2.68 6.33 3.28
N LEU A 326 3.57 5.51 3.85
CA LEU A 326 4.21 4.40 3.12
C LEU A 326 3.19 3.34 2.72
N SER A 327 2.27 2.97 3.61
CA SER A 327 1.20 2.01 3.32
C SER A 327 0.32 2.50 2.17
N GLY A 328 -0.03 3.78 2.18
CA GLY A 328 -0.82 4.40 1.12
C GLY A 328 -0.13 4.37 -0.24
N GLN A 329 1.18 4.63 -0.27
CA GLN A 329 1.98 4.50 -1.48
C GLN A 329 2.00 3.05 -1.99
N ILE A 330 2.26 2.08 -1.11
CA ILE A 330 2.30 0.65 -1.44
C ILE A 330 0.97 0.17 -2.02
N VAL A 331 -0.14 0.54 -1.37
CA VAL A 331 -1.49 0.14 -1.78
C VAL A 331 -1.86 0.77 -3.13
N MET A 332 -1.55 2.04 -3.34
CA MET A 332 -1.86 2.74 -4.59
C MET A 332 -0.99 2.26 -5.76
N GLU A 333 0.31 2.12 -5.56
CA GLU A 333 1.22 1.57 -6.58
C GLU A 333 0.89 0.11 -6.86
N GLY A 334 0.63 -0.68 -5.81
CA GLY A 334 0.38 -2.11 -5.89
C GLY A 334 -0.94 -2.44 -6.59
N TYR A 335 -2.06 -1.79 -6.23
CA TYR A 335 -3.35 -2.04 -6.88
C TYR A 335 -3.50 -1.29 -8.21
N LEU A 336 -3.14 -0.01 -8.29
CA LEU A 336 -3.46 0.84 -9.44
C LEU A 336 -2.28 1.18 -10.36
N ASN A 337 -1.03 0.88 -9.98
CA ASN A 337 0.18 1.33 -10.70
C ASN A 337 0.29 2.86 -10.82
N ILE A 338 -0.36 3.62 -9.92
CA ILE A 338 -0.28 5.08 -9.88
C ILE A 338 0.83 5.48 -8.91
N ARG A 339 1.74 6.35 -9.34
CA ARG A 339 2.78 6.96 -8.51
C ARG A 339 2.45 8.42 -8.26
N LEU A 340 2.33 8.80 -7.00
CA LEU A 340 2.25 10.19 -6.57
C LEU A 340 3.50 10.52 -5.77
N GLN A 341 3.91 11.78 -5.82
CA GLN A 341 5.00 12.23 -4.96
C GLN A 341 4.59 12.09 -3.48
N PRO A 342 5.47 11.62 -2.58
CA PRO A 342 5.11 11.35 -1.19
C PRO A 342 4.47 12.53 -0.45
N TRP A 343 4.91 13.78 -0.70
CA TRP A 343 4.32 14.97 -0.08
C TRP A 343 2.86 15.18 -0.48
N LEU A 344 2.56 15.03 -1.77
CA LEU A 344 1.22 15.24 -2.31
C LEU A 344 0.30 14.14 -1.79
N ARG A 345 0.81 12.91 -1.76
CA ARG A 345 0.10 11.78 -1.18
C ARG A 345 -0.26 12.04 0.28
N ARG A 346 0.73 12.44 1.08
CA ARG A 346 0.54 12.75 2.49
C ARG A 346 -0.47 13.89 2.69
N LEU A 347 -0.39 14.95 1.89
CA LEU A 347 -1.34 16.06 1.97
C LEU A 347 -2.77 15.59 1.67
N ILE A 348 -2.96 14.77 0.64
CA ILE A 348 -4.29 14.23 0.30
C ILE A 348 -4.84 13.39 1.45
N THR A 349 -4.10 12.40 1.94
CA THR A 349 -4.56 11.53 3.04
C THR A 349 -4.82 12.33 4.31
N ARG A 350 -3.98 13.33 4.60
CA ARG A 350 -4.13 14.20 5.76
C ARG A 350 -5.35 15.11 5.65
N MET A 351 -5.67 15.61 4.46
CA MET A 351 -6.92 16.36 4.24
C MET A 351 -8.15 15.47 4.38
N LEU A 352 -8.09 14.23 3.89
CA LEU A 352 -9.17 13.24 4.07
C LEU A 352 -9.42 12.90 5.54
N ALA A 353 -8.40 12.96 6.40
CA ALA A 353 -8.53 12.80 7.85
C ALA A 353 -8.97 14.08 8.57
N ILE A 354 -8.35 15.23 8.26
CA ILE A 354 -8.63 16.49 8.97
C ILE A 354 -10.02 17.03 8.68
N ILE A 355 -10.50 16.96 7.44
CA ILE A 355 -11.79 17.56 7.06
C ILE A 355 -12.94 16.97 7.90
N PRO A 356 -13.09 15.63 8.02
CA PRO A 356 -14.07 15.05 8.93
C PRO A 356 -13.88 15.48 10.39
N ALA A 357 -12.65 15.47 10.91
CA ALA A 357 -12.38 15.89 12.30
C ALA A 357 -12.82 17.34 12.55
N PHE A 358 -12.46 18.25 11.63
CA PHE A 358 -12.77 19.67 11.74
C PHE A 358 -14.28 19.91 11.71
N ILE A 359 -15.00 19.26 10.79
CA ILE A 359 -16.46 19.31 10.71
C ILE A 359 -17.07 18.79 12.02
N THR A 360 -16.60 17.64 12.52
CA THR A 360 -17.12 17.06 13.76
C THR A 360 -16.93 18.01 14.94
N ILE A 361 -15.75 18.60 15.10
CA ILE A 361 -15.47 19.52 16.22
C ILE A 361 -16.32 20.80 16.13
N VAL A 362 -16.48 21.37 14.93
CA VAL A 362 -17.26 22.62 14.74
C VAL A 362 -18.74 22.41 15.00
N TYR A 363 -19.33 21.31 14.51
CA TYR A 363 -20.78 21.08 14.59
C TYR A 363 -21.22 20.30 15.83
N PHE A 364 -20.39 19.38 16.34
CA PHE A 364 -20.75 18.47 17.43
C PHE A 364 -19.89 18.65 18.70
N GLY A 365 -18.94 19.59 18.69
CA GLY A 365 -18.07 19.91 19.81
C GLY A 365 -16.92 18.91 20.04
N GLU A 366 -15.99 19.28 20.91
CA GLU A 366 -14.79 18.50 21.22
C GLU A 366 -15.10 17.13 21.85
N SER A 367 -16.19 17.01 22.61
CA SER A 367 -16.63 15.75 23.25
C SER A 367 -17.03 14.67 22.24
N SER A 368 -17.23 15.03 20.97
CA SER A 368 -17.56 14.05 19.91
C SER A 368 -16.33 13.41 19.27
N THR A 369 -15.12 13.87 19.63
CA THR A 369 -13.86 13.31 19.09
C THR A 369 -13.61 11.87 19.53
N GLY A 370 -14.01 11.48 20.74
CA GLY A 370 -13.93 10.08 21.20
C GLY A 370 -14.77 9.13 20.35
N LYS A 371 -16.03 9.51 20.04
CA LYS A 371 -16.91 8.73 19.15
C LYS A 371 -16.33 8.63 17.73
N LEU A 372 -15.72 9.71 17.25
CA LEU A 372 -15.07 9.72 15.95
C LEU A 372 -13.85 8.78 15.89
N LEU A 373 -13.08 8.71 16.98
CA LEU A 373 -11.96 7.78 17.13
C LEU A 373 -12.43 6.31 17.18
N VAL A 374 -13.56 6.01 17.83
CA VAL A 374 -14.15 4.65 17.78
C VAL A 374 -14.61 4.33 16.36
N LEU A 375 -15.29 5.27 15.69
CA LEU A 375 -15.73 5.09 14.30
C LEU A 375 -14.58 4.80 13.34
N SER A 376 -13.43 5.46 13.49
CA SER A 376 -12.27 5.14 12.66
C SER A 376 -11.80 3.71 12.83
N GLN A 377 -11.88 3.13 14.04
CA GLN A 377 -11.53 1.72 14.27
C GLN A 377 -12.52 0.76 13.61
N VAL A 378 -13.82 1.10 13.61
CA VAL A 378 -14.83 0.31 12.89
C VAL A 378 -14.51 0.29 11.38
N ILE A 379 -14.17 1.45 10.80
CA ILE A 379 -13.77 1.55 9.38
C ILE A 379 -12.48 0.75 9.10
N LEU A 380 -11.50 0.83 9.99
CA LEU A 380 -10.24 0.09 9.86
C LEU A 380 -10.48 -1.43 9.91
N SER A 381 -11.31 -1.90 10.85
CA SER A 381 -11.60 -3.32 11.01
C SER A 381 -12.36 -3.92 9.83
N LEU A 382 -13.22 -3.16 9.15
CA LEU A 382 -13.90 -3.57 7.92
C LEU A 382 -12.92 -4.02 6.82
N GLN A 383 -11.76 -3.34 6.71
CA GLN A 383 -10.76 -3.66 5.69
C GLN A 383 -9.94 -4.92 6.01
N LEU A 384 -9.93 -5.37 7.27
CA LEU A 384 -9.01 -6.40 7.73
C LEU A 384 -9.21 -7.76 7.03
N GLY A 385 -10.45 -8.17 6.81
CA GLY A 385 -10.76 -9.41 6.08
C GLY A 385 -10.20 -9.41 4.64
N PHE A 386 -10.21 -8.25 3.99
CA PHE A 386 -9.71 -8.08 2.62
C PHE A 386 -8.19 -8.13 2.50
N ALA A 387 -7.46 -7.98 3.61
CA ALA A 387 -6.01 -8.15 3.64
C ALA A 387 -5.63 -9.57 4.10
N VAL A 388 -6.25 -10.05 5.18
CA VAL A 388 -5.91 -11.33 5.82
C VAL A 388 -6.22 -12.52 4.92
N ILE A 389 -7.41 -12.55 4.30
CA ILE A 389 -7.83 -13.73 3.52
C ILE A 389 -6.97 -13.92 2.26
N PRO A 390 -6.70 -12.88 1.43
CA PRO A 390 -5.76 -13.01 0.32
C PRO A 390 -4.37 -13.42 0.76
N LEU A 391 -3.89 -12.86 1.87
CA LEU A 391 -2.57 -13.21 2.41
C LEU A 391 -2.45 -14.70 2.73
N ILE A 392 -3.48 -15.29 3.34
CA ILE A 392 -3.51 -16.73 3.63
C ILE A 392 -3.53 -17.55 2.34
N HIS A 393 -4.31 -17.15 1.34
CA HIS A 393 -4.36 -17.82 0.05
C HIS A 393 -3.02 -17.79 -0.67
N PHE A 394 -2.38 -16.61 -0.77
CA PHE A 394 -1.12 -16.44 -1.48
C PHE A 394 0.03 -17.17 -0.80
N THR A 395 0.10 -17.13 0.53
CA THR A 395 1.14 -17.84 1.29
C THR A 395 0.91 -19.36 1.35
N SER A 396 -0.30 -19.83 1.05
CA SER A 396 -0.66 -21.25 0.92
C SER A 396 -0.41 -21.84 -0.47
N ASP A 397 -0.21 -21.01 -1.50
CA ASP A 397 -0.08 -21.47 -2.88
C ASP A 397 1.29 -22.09 -3.14
N LYS A 398 1.34 -23.43 -3.18
CA LYS A 398 2.56 -24.20 -3.45
C LYS A 398 3.17 -23.92 -4.84
N LYS A 399 2.38 -23.49 -5.82
CA LYS A 399 2.91 -23.16 -7.16
C LYS A 399 3.70 -21.86 -7.12
N LYS A 400 3.17 -20.84 -6.42
CA LYS A 400 3.78 -19.50 -6.35
C LYS A 400 4.85 -19.36 -5.28
N MET A 401 4.71 -20.08 -4.16
CA MET A 401 5.64 -20.02 -3.02
C MET A 401 6.71 -21.11 -3.04
N GLY A 402 6.54 -22.15 -3.86
CA GLY A 402 7.44 -23.30 -3.92
C GLY A 402 7.62 -23.96 -2.54
N ASP A 403 8.87 -24.25 -2.18
CA ASP A 403 9.26 -24.86 -0.90
C ASP A 403 8.94 -23.99 0.33
N PHE A 404 8.62 -22.70 0.13
CA PHE A 404 8.34 -21.74 1.20
C PHE A 404 6.85 -21.56 1.50
N ALA A 405 5.97 -22.35 0.86
CA ALA A 405 4.55 -22.36 1.19
C ALA A 405 4.32 -22.70 2.67
N ILE A 406 3.28 -22.13 3.27
CA ILE A 406 3.00 -22.30 4.70
C ILE A 406 2.67 -23.78 5.01
N LYS A 407 3.12 -24.23 6.18
CA LYS A 407 2.82 -25.60 6.67
C LYS A 407 1.34 -25.73 7.03
N PRO A 408 0.76 -26.95 6.99
CA PRO A 408 -0.66 -27.16 7.29
C PRO A 408 -1.11 -26.62 8.65
N TRP A 409 -0.30 -26.75 9.70
CA TRP A 409 -0.64 -26.22 11.02
C TRP A 409 -0.67 -24.68 11.07
N VAL A 410 0.24 -24.01 10.35
CA VAL A 410 0.24 -22.54 10.21
C VAL A 410 -1.00 -22.10 9.44
N LYS A 411 -1.36 -22.84 8.38
CA LYS A 411 -2.57 -22.59 7.59
C LYS A 411 -3.83 -22.71 8.45
N ILE A 412 -3.93 -23.74 9.29
CA ILE A 412 -5.05 -23.92 10.22
C ILE A 412 -5.11 -22.75 11.21
N GLY A 413 -4.00 -22.41 11.85
CA GLY A 413 -3.94 -21.28 12.78
C GLY A 413 -4.32 -19.94 12.12
N ALA A 414 -3.89 -19.72 10.88
CA ALA A 414 -4.20 -18.51 10.15
C ALA A 414 -5.68 -18.43 9.76
N TRP A 415 -6.30 -19.54 9.35
CA TRP A 415 -7.75 -19.58 9.09
C TRP A 415 -8.60 -19.45 10.34
N ILE A 416 -8.16 -20.01 11.47
CA ILE A 416 -8.81 -19.79 12.78
C ILE A 416 -8.74 -18.30 13.15
N THR A 417 -7.56 -17.70 13.02
CA THR A 417 -7.35 -16.26 13.25
C THR A 417 -8.25 -15.41 12.36
N ALA A 418 -8.27 -15.70 11.05
CA ALA A 418 -9.14 -15.01 10.10
C ALA A 418 -10.63 -15.19 10.43
N GLY A 419 -11.04 -16.40 10.84
CA GLY A 419 -12.41 -16.68 11.26
C GLY A 419 -12.82 -15.84 12.46
N ILE A 420 -11.99 -15.81 13.51
CA ILE A 420 -12.22 -14.97 14.70
C ILE A 420 -12.36 -13.51 14.28
N ILE A 421 -11.35 -12.96 13.59
CA ILE A 421 -11.32 -11.58 13.17
C ILE A 421 -12.55 -11.20 12.33
N VAL A 422 -12.86 -11.98 11.29
CA VAL A 422 -13.99 -11.67 10.39
C VAL A 422 -15.32 -11.78 11.14
N SER A 423 -15.52 -12.79 11.98
CA SER A 423 -16.74 -12.92 12.78
C SER A 423 -16.93 -11.75 13.75
N LEU A 424 -15.87 -11.33 14.44
CA LEU A 424 -15.92 -10.20 15.37
C LEU A 424 -16.16 -8.87 14.63
N ASN A 425 -15.54 -8.67 13.47
CA ASN A 425 -15.75 -7.45 12.67
C ASN A 425 -17.16 -7.39 12.08
N VAL A 426 -17.71 -8.52 11.60
CA VAL A 426 -19.11 -8.58 11.16
C VAL A 426 -20.04 -8.24 12.31
N LYS A 427 -19.80 -8.78 13.51
CA LYS A 427 -20.57 -8.42 14.70
C LYS A 427 -20.47 -6.92 15.01
N LEU A 428 -19.27 -6.35 15.03
CA LEU A 428 -19.05 -4.92 15.30
C LEU A 428 -19.82 -4.02 14.33
N VAL A 429 -19.81 -4.35 13.05
CA VAL A 429 -20.52 -3.61 11.99
C VAL A 429 -22.03 -3.72 12.17
N VAL A 430 -22.53 -4.92 12.44
CA VAL A 430 -23.96 -5.15 12.69
C VAL A 430 -24.42 -4.39 13.93
N ASP A 431 -23.70 -4.49 15.04
CA ASP A 431 -24.00 -3.80 16.29
C ASP A 431 -24.02 -2.27 16.08
N THR A 432 -23.03 -1.73 15.35
CA THR A 432 -22.96 -0.30 15.01
C THR A 432 -24.15 0.15 14.14
N ILE A 433 -24.53 -0.64 13.14
CA ILE A 433 -25.70 -0.34 12.30
C ILE A 433 -26.99 -0.37 13.13
N ILE A 434 -27.14 -1.37 14.01
CA ILE A 434 -28.31 -1.48 14.90
C ILE A 434 -28.39 -0.27 15.82
N GLU A 435 -27.27 0.10 16.47
CA GLU A 435 -27.21 1.29 17.32
C GLU A 435 -27.67 2.53 16.56
N TRP A 436 -27.12 2.77 15.37
CA TRP A 436 -27.51 3.92 14.55
C TRP A 436 -28.99 3.89 14.17
N THR A 437 -29.57 2.72 13.87
CA THR A 437 -31.01 2.64 13.57
C THR A 437 -31.89 2.96 14.77
N GLN A 438 -31.42 2.73 16.00
CA GLN A 438 -32.17 2.99 17.23
C GLN A 438 -32.01 4.43 17.73
N THR A 439 -30.83 5.03 17.55
CA THR A 439 -30.52 6.37 18.08
C THR A 439 -30.75 7.51 17.09
N SER A 440 -30.79 7.24 15.79
CA SER A 440 -30.88 8.29 14.78
C SER A 440 -32.30 8.82 14.62
N THR A 441 -32.43 10.15 14.58
CA THR A 441 -33.70 10.83 14.29
C THR A 441 -34.21 10.55 12.88
N ASN A 442 -33.32 10.31 11.91
CA ASN A 442 -33.67 9.94 10.54
C ASN A 442 -32.95 8.65 10.14
N VAL A 443 -33.70 7.56 10.06
CA VAL A 443 -33.18 6.23 9.72
C VAL A 443 -33.00 6.00 8.21
N LEU A 444 -33.62 6.84 7.36
CA LEU A 444 -33.64 6.65 5.91
C LEU A 444 -32.23 6.57 5.28
N PRO A 445 -31.25 7.42 5.63
CA PRO A 445 -29.90 7.31 5.10
C PRO A 445 -29.19 6.00 5.47
N ILE A 446 -29.50 5.44 6.64
CA ILE A 446 -28.88 4.18 7.09
C ILE A 446 -29.36 3.03 6.20
N TYR A 447 -30.67 2.95 5.95
CA TYR A 447 -31.24 1.91 5.09
C TYR A 447 -30.88 2.08 3.61
N LEU A 448 -30.81 3.31 3.09
CA LEU A 448 -30.55 3.56 1.66
C LEU A 448 -29.06 3.60 1.29
N VAL A 449 -28.17 3.85 2.25
CA VAL A 449 -26.74 4.04 1.97
C VAL A 449 -25.87 3.06 2.75
N VAL A 450 -25.96 3.06 4.09
CA VAL A 450 -25.06 2.28 4.94
C VAL A 450 -25.25 0.78 4.74
N ILE A 451 -26.49 0.29 4.80
CA ILE A 451 -26.80 -1.14 4.64
C ILE A 451 -26.39 -1.67 3.25
N PRO A 452 -26.72 -1.00 2.13
CA PRO A 452 -26.25 -1.41 0.81
C PRO A 452 -24.73 -1.44 0.67
N ILE A 453 -24.00 -0.45 1.21
CA ILE A 453 -22.53 -0.43 1.18
C ILE A 453 -21.95 -1.58 2.00
N ALA A 454 -22.44 -1.80 3.22
CA ALA A 454 -22.02 -2.91 4.07
C ALA A 454 -22.30 -4.27 3.41
N SER A 455 -23.46 -4.41 2.77
CA SER A 455 -23.84 -5.62 2.02
C SER A 455 -22.93 -5.84 0.81
N ALA A 456 -22.63 -4.79 0.05
CA ALA A 456 -21.72 -4.85 -1.08
C ALA A 456 -20.30 -5.24 -0.65
N ALA A 457 -19.80 -4.68 0.46
CA ALA A 457 -18.53 -5.08 1.06
C ALA A 457 -18.57 -6.56 1.49
N GLY A 458 -19.64 -7.02 2.13
CA GLY A 458 -19.83 -8.43 2.49
C GLY A 458 -19.78 -9.37 1.28
N ILE A 459 -20.46 -9.00 0.18
CA ILE A 459 -20.43 -9.76 -1.08
C ILE A 459 -19.02 -9.78 -1.68
N LEU A 460 -18.33 -8.64 -1.68
CA LEU A 460 -16.95 -8.55 -2.15
C LEU A 460 -16.01 -9.43 -1.31
N LEU A 461 -16.18 -9.46 0.02
CA LEU A 461 -15.39 -10.27 0.93
C LEU A 461 -15.62 -11.76 0.65
N LEU A 462 -16.87 -12.17 0.43
CA LEU A 462 -17.19 -13.55 0.04
C LEU A 462 -16.52 -13.91 -1.30
N TYR A 463 -16.58 -13.01 -2.29
CA TYR A 463 -15.88 -13.21 -3.56
C TYR A 463 -14.37 -13.41 -3.36
N VAL A 464 -13.73 -12.55 -2.57
CA VAL A 464 -12.29 -12.63 -2.25
C VAL A 464 -11.96 -13.94 -1.51
N ALA A 465 -12.82 -14.35 -0.56
CA ALA A 465 -12.62 -15.56 0.22
C ALA A 465 -12.70 -16.83 -0.60
N PHE A 466 -13.67 -16.91 -1.52
CA PHE A 466 -13.89 -18.08 -2.37
C PHE A 466 -13.21 -17.96 -3.75
N SER A 467 -12.49 -16.88 -4.02
CA SER A 467 -11.81 -16.63 -5.29
C SER A 467 -10.98 -17.81 -5.81
N PRO A 468 -10.20 -18.56 -4.99
CA PRO A 468 -9.43 -19.70 -5.49
C PRO A 468 -10.30 -20.83 -6.05
N PHE A 469 -11.56 -20.97 -5.61
CA PHE A 469 -12.51 -21.93 -6.17
C PHE A 469 -13.05 -21.47 -7.52
N PHE A 470 -13.21 -20.16 -7.71
CA PHE A 470 -13.68 -19.56 -8.96
C PHE A 470 -12.57 -19.38 -10.00
N GLN A 471 -11.30 -19.30 -9.60
CA GLN A 471 -10.16 -19.16 -10.53
C GLN A 471 -9.96 -20.37 -11.46
N LYS A 472 -10.53 -21.55 -11.15
CA LYS A 472 -10.60 -22.68 -12.10
C LYS A 472 -11.66 -22.50 -13.19
N ILE A 473 -12.66 -21.67 -12.95
CA ILE A 473 -13.79 -21.39 -13.87
C ILE A 473 -13.51 -20.11 -14.67
N ILE A 474 -12.89 -19.13 -14.01
CA ILE A 474 -12.48 -17.84 -14.54
C ILE A 474 -10.95 -17.80 -14.55
N SER A 475 -10.32 -18.87 -15.03
CA SER A 475 -8.95 -18.72 -15.52
C SER A 475 -9.07 -17.82 -16.73
N ARG A 476 -8.92 -16.51 -16.50
CA ARG A 476 -8.15 -15.73 -17.45
C ARG A 476 -6.81 -16.49 -17.52
N GLU A 477 -6.66 -17.32 -18.56
CA GLU A 477 -5.57 -16.99 -19.47
C GLU A 477 -5.60 -15.48 -19.49
N THR A 478 -4.57 -14.84 -18.91
CA THR A 478 -4.29 -13.47 -19.28
C THR A 478 -4.57 -13.47 -20.77
N LYS A 479 -5.66 -12.82 -21.18
CA LYS A 479 -5.72 -12.30 -22.52
C LYS A 479 -4.56 -11.33 -22.49
N THR A 480 -3.36 -11.88 -22.68
CA THR A 480 -2.54 -11.47 -23.78
C THR A 480 -3.57 -11.01 -24.80
N PRO A 481 -3.48 -9.78 -25.29
CA PRO A 481 -3.55 -9.74 -26.72
C PRO A 481 -2.55 -10.83 -27.14
N HIS A 482 -3.04 -12.06 -27.35
CA HIS A 482 -2.77 -12.67 -28.61
C HIS A 482 -2.93 -11.48 -29.53
N ALA A 483 -1.79 -11.01 -30.04
CA ALA A 483 -1.72 -10.85 -31.45
C ALA A 483 -2.51 -12.01 -32.08
N GLU A 484 -3.85 -11.92 -32.08
CA GLU A 484 -4.55 -11.83 -33.34
C GLU A 484 -3.71 -10.85 -34.11
N SER A 485 -2.75 -11.43 -34.83
CA SER A 485 -1.85 -10.74 -35.68
C SER A 485 -2.75 -9.95 -36.62
N LYS A 486 -3.01 -8.69 -36.29
CA LYS A 486 -3.29 -7.67 -37.29
C LYS A 486 -1.97 -7.49 -38.01
N GLY A 487 -1.60 -8.52 -38.78
CA GLY A 487 -0.55 -8.42 -39.78
C GLY A 487 -0.89 -7.23 -40.65
N LEU A 488 0.14 -6.56 -41.14
CA LEU A 488 -0.02 -5.42 -42.00
C LEU A 488 -0.82 -5.86 -43.23
N VAL A 489 -2.01 -5.28 -43.43
CA VAL A 489 -2.83 -5.59 -44.61
C VAL A 489 -2.33 -4.71 -45.72
N ILE A 490 -1.32 -5.20 -46.44
CA ILE A 490 -0.75 -4.52 -47.60
C ILE A 490 -1.57 -4.94 -48.83
N PRO A 491 -2.29 -4.03 -49.50
CA PRO A 491 -3.06 -4.37 -50.70
C PRO A 491 -2.16 -4.93 -51.81
N ALA A 492 -2.64 -5.93 -52.55
CA ALA A 492 -1.86 -6.56 -53.64
C ALA A 492 -1.57 -5.61 -54.83
N ASN A 493 -2.32 -4.51 -54.96
CA ASN A 493 -2.18 -3.51 -56.02
C ASN A 493 -1.39 -2.29 -55.53
N ILE A 494 -0.08 -2.44 -55.30
CA ILE A 494 0.82 -1.29 -55.07
C ILE A 494 1.44 -0.89 -56.41
N SER A 495 1.23 0.35 -56.82
CA SER A 495 1.97 0.94 -57.94
C SER A 495 3.34 1.40 -57.44
N PHE A 496 4.39 0.68 -57.81
CA PHE A 496 5.77 1.11 -57.52
C PHE A 496 6.19 2.15 -58.56
N PRO A 497 6.67 3.34 -58.15
CA PRO A 497 7.19 4.34 -59.08
C PRO A 497 8.47 3.83 -59.77
N SER A 498 8.64 4.21 -61.05
CA SER A 498 9.78 3.82 -61.89
C SER A 498 11.12 4.41 -61.41
N GLU A 499 11.06 5.56 -60.74
CA GLU A 499 12.20 6.22 -60.09
C GLU A 499 11.80 6.63 -58.67
N SER A 500 12.67 6.33 -57.69
CA SER A 500 12.45 6.68 -56.30
C SER A 500 13.00 8.06 -55.99
N ARG A 501 12.13 8.95 -55.50
CA ARG A 501 12.53 10.31 -55.07
C ARG A 501 13.28 10.30 -53.74
N TYR A 502 13.09 9.28 -52.91
CA TYR A 502 13.64 9.19 -51.56
C TYR A 502 14.39 7.88 -51.39
N LYS A 503 15.66 7.93 -51.00
CA LYS A 503 16.48 6.73 -50.87
C LYS A 503 16.20 6.00 -49.56
N LYS A 504 15.85 6.75 -48.50
CA LYS A 504 15.57 6.19 -47.18
C LYS A 504 14.31 6.77 -46.57
N ILE A 505 13.35 5.92 -46.22
CA ILE A 505 12.03 6.34 -45.73
C ILE A 505 11.78 5.76 -44.33
N ALA A 506 11.55 6.64 -43.36
CA ALA A 506 11.13 6.27 -42.02
C ALA A 506 9.60 6.20 -41.94
N VAL A 507 9.06 5.17 -41.30
CA VAL A 507 7.60 5.00 -41.11
C VAL A 507 7.33 4.77 -39.63
N THR A 508 6.52 5.63 -39.01
CA THR A 508 6.10 5.41 -37.62
C THR A 508 4.97 4.39 -37.57
N VAL A 509 5.09 3.43 -36.66
CA VAL A 509 4.08 2.40 -36.44
C VAL A 509 3.68 2.38 -34.97
N ASP A 510 2.40 2.18 -34.71
CA ASP A 510 1.80 2.12 -33.37
C ASP A 510 0.89 0.89 -33.19
N PHE A 511 0.98 -0.06 -34.12
CA PHE A 511 0.22 -1.29 -34.21
C PHE A 511 -1.30 -1.07 -34.31
N SER A 512 -1.71 0.13 -34.74
CA SER A 512 -3.10 0.45 -35.05
C SER A 512 -3.48 0.09 -36.49
N SER A 513 -4.75 0.27 -36.83
CA SER A 513 -5.23 0.16 -38.21
C SER A 513 -4.66 1.23 -39.15
N SER A 514 -4.00 2.27 -38.64
CA SER A 514 -3.40 3.33 -39.45
C SER A 514 -2.06 2.95 -40.08
N ASP A 515 -1.33 1.99 -39.48
CA ASP A 515 -0.03 1.51 -39.95
C ASP A 515 -0.07 0.96 -41.38
N SER A 516 -1.14 0.24 -41.72
CA SER A 516 -1.30 -0.33 -43.07
C SER A 516 -1.37 0.76 -44.14
N ARG A 517 -1.94 1.92 -43.81
CA ARG A 517 -2.01 3.08 -44.73
C ARG A 517 -0.68 3.82 -44.77
N ALA A 518 -0.04 4.05 -43.62
CA ALA A 518 1.26 4.71 -43.55
C ALA A 518 2.34 3.94 -44.32
N VAL A 519 2.39 2.61 -44.16
CA VAL A 519 3.34 1.76 -44.88
C VAL A 519 3.02 1.69 -46.37
N LYS A 520 1.74 1.64 -46.76
CA LYS A 520 1.36 1.67 -48.18
C LYS A 520 1.86 2.95 -48.86
N GLU A 521 1.58 4.11 -48.28
CA GLU A 521 2.03 5.40 -48.82
C GLU A 521 3.56 5.48 -48.88
N ALA A 522 4.26 4.97 -47.86
CA ALA A 522 5.72 4.89 -47.90
C ALA A 522 6.21 4.08 -49.11
N LEU A 523 5.60 2.93 -49.40
CA LEU A 523 5.96 2.07 -50.54
C LEU A 523 5.68 2.75 -51.90
N GLU A 524 4.58 3.49 -52.02
CA GLU A 524 4.22 4.24 -53.23
C GLU A 524 5.15 5.45 -53.46
N GLN A 525 5.76 6.01 -52.41
CA GLN A 525 6.75 7.09 -52.54
C GLN A 525 8.18 6.59 -52.80
N GLY A 526 8.57 5.46 -52.20
CA GLY A 526 9.95 4.97 -52.23
C GLY A 526 10.26 3.92 -53.28
N GLY A 527 9.28 3.19 -53.80
CA GLY A 527 9.54 2.11 -54.75
C GLY A 527 10.36 0.95 -54.14
N ARG A 528 10.85 0.04 -54.98
CA ARG A 528 11.61 -1.15 -54.51
C ARG A 528 13.05 -0.87 -54.12
N ASN A 529 13.62 0.21 -54.62
CA ASN A 529 15.03 0.55 -54.44
C ASN A 529 15.31 1.41 -53.20
N ALA A 530 14.27 1.85 -52.48
CA ALA A 530 14.40 2.57 -51.23
C ALA A 530 14.61 1.63 -50.02
N GLU A 531 15.30 2.15 -49.01
CA GLU A 531 15.45 1.52 -47.70
C GLU A 531 14.37 2.05 -46.75
N TYR A 532 13.59 1.15 -46.15
CA TYR A 532 12.52 1.48 -45.22
C TYR A 532 12.96 1.23 -43.78
N VAL A 533 12.64 2.13 -42.85
CA VAL A 533 12.91 1.95 -41.42
C VAL A 533 11.63 2.13 -40.63
N LEU A 534 11.14 1.05 -40.00
CA LEU A 534 9.98 1.10 -39.13
C LEU A 534 10.38 1.62 -37.75
N LEU A 535 9.69 2.67 -37.29
CA LEU A 535 9.96 3.35 -36.03
C LEU A 535 8.80 3.14 -35.07
N HIS A 536 9.08 2.67 -33.86
CA HIS A 536 8.11 2.64 -32.76
C HIS A 536 8.72 3.28 -31.52
N VAL A 537 7.91 3.99 -30.73
CA VAL A 537 8.34 4.56 -29.46
C VAL A 537 7.50 3.94 -28.34
N VAL A 538 8.18 3.29 -27.40
CA VAL A 538 7.54 2.72 -26.21
C VAL A 538 7.26 3.84 -25.23
N GLU A 539 5.98 4.09 -24.94
CA GLU A 539 5.50 5.20 -24.08
C GLU A 539 5.27 4.78 -22.62
N THR A 540 5.69 3.58 -22.22
CA THR A 540 5.45 3.09 -20.86
C THR A 540 6.09 4.02 -19.81
N ALA A 541 5.50 4.08 -18.62
CA ALA A 541 6.05 4.90 -17.53
C ALA A 541 7.50 4.51 -17.14
N GLY A 542 7.93 3.28 -17.48
CA GLY A 542 9.33 2.86 -17.39
C GLY A 542 10.21 3.49 -18.47
N ALA A 543 9.75 3.52 -19.72
CA ALA A 543 10.44 4.10 -20.89
C ALA A 543 10.71 5.61 -20.74
N LEU A 544 9.81 6.32 -20.07
CA LEU A 544 9.95 7.74 -19.75
C LEU A 544 11.08 8.03 -18.74
N MET A 545 11.55 7.03 -17.97
CA MET A 545 12.55 7.21 -16.90
C MET A 545 13.89 6.49 -17.15
N MET A 546 13.91 5.32 -17.80
CA MET A 546 15.12 4.48 -17.92
C MET A 546 15.68 4.26 -19.34
N ARG A 547 15.05 4.84 -20.38
CA ARG A 547 15.48 4.74 -21.80
C ARG A 547 15.81 3.29 -22.23
N GLU A 548 17.06 2.98 -22.56
CA GLU A 548 17.49 1.72 -23.20
C GLU A 548 17.59 0.51 -22.26
N ASP A 549 17.57 0.69 -20.93
CA ASP A 549 17.80 -0.39 -19.94
C ASP A 549 16.53 -1.16 -19.50
N ILE A 550 15.50 -1.17 -20.35
CA ILE A 550 14.18 -1.70 -20.03
C ILE A 550 13.99 -3.08 -20.65
N ASP A 551 13.72 -4.05 -19.78
CA ASP A 551 13.25 -5.40 -20.13
C ASP A 551 11.86 -5.62 -19.52
N ASP A 552 10.88 -4.87 -20.03
CA ASP A 552 9.47 -5.09 -19.75
C ASP A 552 8.80 -5.88 -20.89
N HIS A 553 7.75 -6.62 -20.54
CA HIS A 553 7.03 -7.51 -21.46
C HIS A 553 6.35 -6.75 -22.62
N GLU A 554 6.13 -5.45 -22.45
CA GLU A 554 5.55 -4.56 -23.46
C GLU A 554 6.59 -4.21 -24.53
N THR A 555 7.80 -3.80 -24.13
CA THR A 555 8.96 -3.59 -25.04
C THR A 555 9.27 -4.84 -25.86
N THR A 556 9.27 -6.02 -25.22
CA THR A 556 9.52 -7.30 -25.92
C THR A 556 8.42 -7.62 -26.94
N SER A 557 7.16 -7.29 -26.63
CA SER A 557 6.01 -7.49 -27.52
C SER A 557 6.01 -6.53 -28.71
N ASP A 558 6.37 -5.27 -28.47
CA ASP A 558 6.46 -4.24 -29.50
C ASP A 558 7.62 -4.52 -30.46
N GLU A 559 8.76 -4.96 -29.94
CA GLU A 559 9.90 -5.39 -30.76
C GLU A 559 9.57 -6.64 -31.60
N ALA A 560 8.83 -7.60 -31.04
CA ALA A 560 8.36 -8.78 -31.77
C ALA A 560 7.38 -8.38 -32.90
N SER A 561 6.49 -7.42 -32.64
CA SER A 561 5.53 -6.91 -33.64
C SER A 561 6.23 -6.15 -34.77
N LEU A 562 7.22 -5.33 -34.46
CA LEU A 562 8.10 -4.68 -35.45
C LEU A 562 8.84 -5.70 -36.32
N LYS A 563 9.36 -6.79 -35.73
CA LYS A 563 10.03 -7.87 -36.47
C LYS A 563 9.06 -8.53 -37.46
N ILE A 564 7.81 -8.75 -37.09
CA ILE A 564 6.78 -9.29 -37.99
C ILE A 564 6.55 -8.36 -39.18
N TYR A 565 6.39 -7.05 -38.95
CA TYR A 565 6.18 -6.06 -40.02
C TYR A 565 7.38 -6.00 -40.98
N ARG A 566 8.61 -6.05 -40.44
CA ARG A 566 9.83 -6.13 -41.24
C ARG A 566 9.85 -7.35 -42.15
N GLU A 567 9.51 -8.53 -41.64
CA GLU A 567 9.49 -9.75 -42.45
C GLU A 567 8.41 -9.71 -43.54
N GLN A 568 7.27 -9.05 -43.28
CA GLN A 568 6.24 -8.84 -44.30
C GLN A 568 6.73 -7.91 -45.43
N LEU A 569 7.45 -6.84 -45.10
CA LEU A 569 8.06 -5.97 -46.10
C LEU A 569 9.16 -6.68 -46.90
N LYS A 570 10.02 -7.48 -46.25
CA LYS A 570 11.03 -8.28 -46.94
C LYS A 570 10.44 -9.28 -47.93
N LYS A 571 9.29 -9.89 -47.61
CA LYS A 571 8.56 -10.77 -48.54
C LYS A 571 8.07 -10.07 -49.80
N LEU A 572 7.87 -8.74 -49.75
CA LEU A 572 7.53 -7.91 -50.91
C LEU A 572 8.76 -7.49 -51.74
N GLY A 573 9.97 -7.92 -51.34
CA GLY A 573 11.22 -7.62 -52.04
C GLY A 573 11.77 -6.21 -51.76
N VAL A 574 11.34 -5.57 -50.67
CA VAL A 574 11.88 -4.26 -50.24
C VAL A 574 12.84 -4.41 -49.06
N ASN A 575 13.84 -3.52 -48.98
CA ASN A 575 14.79 -3.52 -47.86
C ASN A 575 14.18 -2.80 -46.64
N ALA A 576 14.00 -3.51 -45.53
CA ALA A 576 13.37 -2.97 -44.32
C ALA A 576 14.20 -3.23 -43.05
N GLY A 577 14.43 -2.17 -42.28
CA GLY A 577 15.00 -2.16 -40.94
C GLY A 577 13.97 -1.77 -39.87
N ILE A 578 14.35 -1.90 -38.60
CA ILE A 578 13.53 -1.50 -37.45
C ILE A 578 14.38 -0.66 -36.49
N LYS A 579 13.76 0.32 -35.84
CA LYS A 579 14.33 1.06 -34.71
C LYS A 579 13.24 1.26 -33.66
N LEU A 580 13.60 0.95 -32.42
CA LEU A 580 12.75 1.11 -31.25
C LEU A 580 13.31 2.27 -30.43
N GLY A 581 12.45 3.21 -30.04
CA GLY A 581 12.77 4.32 -29.14
C GLY A 581 11.96 4.26 -27.86
N TYR A 582 12.33 5.09 -26.89
CA TYR A 582 11.76 5.05 -25.55
C TYR A 582 11.39 6.45 -25.07
N GLY A 583 10.27 6.56 -24.36
CA GLY A 583 9.85 7.79 -23.69
C GLY A 583 8.87 8.63 -24.52
N ASN A 584 9.02 9.95 -24.50
CA ASN A 584 8.06 10.86 -25.15
C ASN A 584 8.24 10.84 -26.69
N PRO A 585 7.21 10.45 -27.47
CA PRO A 585 7.29 10.37 -28.93
C PRO A 585 7.66 11.69 -29.61
N LYS A 586 7.30 12.84 -29.01
CA LYS A 586 7.62 14.17 -29.54
C LYS A 586 9.14 14.42 -29.63
N ILE A 587 9.92 13.71 -28.81
CA ILE A 587 11.39 13.82 -28.74
C ILE A 587 12.03 12.62 -29.43
N ALA A 588 11.57 11.40 -29.10
CA ALA A 588 12.16 10.16 -29.57
C ALA A 588 12.01 9.95 -31.08
N ILE A 589 10.85 10.29 -31.68
CA ILE A 589 10.66 10.11 -33.14
C ILE A 589 11.69 10.94 -33.94
N PRO A 590 11.88 12.26 -33.66
CA PRO A 590 12.93 13.03 -34.33
C PRO A 590 14.35 12.47 -34.16
N ASP A 591 14.69 11.91 -33.00
CA ASP A 591 15.99 11.30 -32.75
C ASP A 591 16.19 10.04 -33.60
N LEU A 592 15.22 9.13 -33.59
CA LEU A 592 15.27 7.90 -34.38
C LEU A 592 15.34 8.17 -35.89
N VAL A 593 14.65 9.20 -36.38
CA VAL A 593 14.69 9.62 -37.79
C VAL A 593 16.08 10.14 -38.16
N ARG A 594 16.71 10.94 -37.29
CA ARG A 594 18.08 11.42 -37.49
C ARG A 594 19.08 10.27 -37.50
N GLU A 595 18.96 9.34 -36.55
CA GLU A 595 19.83 8.15 -36.52
C GLU A 595 19.63 7.24 -37.73
N ALA A 596 18.41 7.15 -38.25
CA ALA A 596 18.12 6.39 -39.45
C ALA A 596 18.69 7.07 -40.71
N ASN A 597 19.05 8.35 -40.66
CA ASN A 597 19.39 9.18 -41.84
C ASN A 597 18.30 9.10 -42.92
N ALA A 598 17.03 9.20 -42.52
CA ALA A 598 15.91 9.14 -43.46
C ALA A 598 15.73 10.45 -44.24
N ASP A 599 15.33 10.34 -45.52
CA ASP A 599 15.03 11.46 -46.42
C ASP A 599 13.54 11.86 -46.38
N LEU A 600 12.67 10.97 -45.89
CA LEU A 600 11.22 11.17 -45.74
C LEU A 600 10.74 10.47 -44.47
N LEU A 601 9.85 11.13 -43.72
CA LEU A 601 9.09 10.51 -42.63
C LEU A 601 7.62 10.37 -43.02
N VAL A 602 7.06 9.17 -42.89
CA VAL A 602 5.62 8.90 -43.09
C VAL A 602 4.99 8.56 -41.75
N MET A 603 3.93 9.28 -41.36
CA MET A 603 3.21 9.07 -40.11
C MET A 603 1.71 8.90 -40.32
N GLY A 604 1.08 7.97 -39.59
CA GLY A 604 -0.37 7.88 -39.51
C GLY A 604 -0.98 9.01 -38.69
N ALA A 605 -2.06 9.61 -39.17
CA ALA A 605 -2.86 10.55 -38.38
C ALA A 605 -3.85 9.76 -37.52
N HIS A 606 -3.54 9.62 -36.24
CA HIS A 606 -4.50 9.10 -35.29
C HIS A 606 -5.67 10.08 -35.10
N GLY A 607 -6.91 9.58 -35.16
CA GLY A 607 -8.10 10.31 -34.74
C GLY A 607 -8.35 10.13 -33.25
N HIS A 608 -8.02 11.14 -32.43
CA HIS A 608 -8.19 11.09 -30.97
C HIS A 608 -9.44 11.83 -30.47
N LYS A 609 -10.15 11.25 -29.49
CA LYS A 609 -11.26 11.84 -28.72
C LYS A 609 -10.97 11.76 -27.21
N THR A 610 -9.87 12.35 -26.75
CA THR A 610 -9.50 12.34 -25.32
C THR A 610 -9.16 13.73 -24.79
N LEU A 611 -9.68 14.05 -23.61
CA LEU A 611 -9.51 15.34 -22.90
C LEU A 611 -8.05 15.72 -22.59
N GLN A 612 -7.13 14.74 -22.59
CA GLN A 612 -5.70 14.98 -22.35
C GLN A 612 -5.00 15.71 -23.50
N ASP A 613 -5.47 15.58 -24.75
CA ASP A 613 -4.81 16.18 -25.91
C ASP A 613 -5.03 17.69 -26.03
N ILE A 614 -6.13 18.20 -25.46
CA ILE A 614 -6.44 19.63 -25.43
C ILE A 614 -5.47 20.39 -24.51
N ALA A 615 -4.84 19.70 -23.55
CA ALA A 615 -3.89 20.30 -22.61
C ALA A 615 -2.42 20.26 -23.08
N PHE A 616 -2.02 19.30 -23.93
CA PHE A 616 -0.60 19.04 -24.23
C PHE A 616 -0.19 19.20 -25.71
N GLY A 617 -1.12 19.45 -26.64
CA GLY A 617 -0.84 19.63 -28.08
C GLY A 617 -0.47 18.32 -28.81
N THR A 618 -0.74 18.26 -30.12
CA THR A 618 -0.62 17.00 -30.89
C THR A 618 0.85 16.61 -31.17
N THR A 619 1.17 15.32 -31.09
CA THR A 619 2.52 14.77 -31.39
C THR A 619 2.99 15.11 -32.80
N LEU A 620 2.07 15.18 -33.77
CA LEU A 620 2.35 15.47 -35.18
C LEU A 620 2.97 16.86 -35.39
N GLU A 621 2.47 17.90 -34.71
CA GLU A 621 2.99 19.27 -34.88
C GLU A 621 4.41 19.39 -34.31
N ALA A 622 4.67 18.79 -33.15
CA ALA A 622 5.98 18.80 -32.52
C ALA A 622 7.03 18.08 -33.37
N VAL A 623 6.69 16.91 -33.95
CA VAL A 623 7.59 16.14 -34.82
C VAL A 623 7.85 16.88 -36.13
N ARG A 624 6.81 17.47 -36.76
CA ARG A 624 6.95 18.25 -38.00
C ARG A 624 7.90 19.43 -37.85
N HIS A 625 7.86 20.12 -36.70
CA HIS A 625 8.71 21.29 -36.45
C HIS A 625 10.15 20.92 -36.09
N SER A 626 10.39 19.68 -35.64
CA SER A 626 11.69 19.22 -35.15
C SER A 626 12.57 18.56 -36.24
N LEU A 627 12.03 18.32 -37.43
CA LEU A 627 12.70 17.63 -38.53
C LEU A 627 12.93 18.57 -39.72
N ARG A 628 14.09 18.42 -40.38
CA ARG A 628 14.47 19.18 -41.59
C ARG A 628 14.16 18.43 -42.90
N ILE A 629 13.46 17.31 -42.80
CA ILE A 629 13.05 16.47 -43.92
C ILE A 629 11.53 16.58 -44.12
N PRO A 630 11.01 16.27 -45.33
CA PRO A 630 9.58 16.18 -45.55
C PRO A 630 8.91 15.18 -44.58
N VAL A 631 7.79 15.60 -43.99
CA VAL A 631 6.93 14.75 -43.14
C VAL A 631 5.59 14.60 -43.84
N MET A 632 5.26 13.37 -44.25
CA MET A 632 4.01 13.01 -44.90
C MET A 632 3.06 12.41 -43.85
N ILE A 633 1.87 13.01 -43.74
CA ILE A 633 0.85 12.59 -42.78
C ILE A 633 -0.27 11.87 -43.54
N VAL A 634 -0.54 10.63 -43.15
CA VAL A 634 -1.52 9.75 -43.81
C VAL A 634 -2.77 9.63 -42.95
N ARG A 635 -3.90 10.10 -43.44
CA ARG A 635 -5.19 10.12 -42.71
C ARG A 635 -6.02 8.86 -42.88
#